data_AF-A0A1A8AGB1-F1
#
_entry.id   AF-A0A1A8AGB1-F1
#
_cell.length_a   1.000
_cell.length_b   1.000
_cell.length_c   1.000
_cell.angle_alpha   90.00
_cell.angle_beta   90.00
_cell.angle_gamma   90.00
#
_symmetry.space_group_name_H-M   'P 1'
#
loop_
_entity.id
_entity.type
_entity.pdbx_description
1 polymer ?
#
loop_
_entity_poly.entity_id
_entity_poly.type
_entity_poly.pdbx_seq_one_letter_code
_entity_poly.pdbx_strand_id
1 'polypeptide(L)'
;MSARLKREYNHEYHHKQSQYVVKEYSSSEASEERYEHKTQARIQEVVRTKMVEKYVREEPMVRGPQFIIRLRSHTVFENTPIKLFCTVEGFPMPVV
;
A
#
# COMPACT_ATOMS: atom_id res chain seq x y z
N MET A 1 30.27 -65.09 35.96
CA MET A 1 30.94 -64.11 35.07
C MET A 1 30.03 -63.95 33.85
N SER A 2 29.66 -62.79 33.29
CA SER A 2 30.39 -61.53 33.10
C SER A 2 29.46 -60.32 32.84
N ALA A 3 29.82 -59.22 33.49
CA ALA A 3 29.74 -57.79 33.14
C ALA A 3 28.60 -57.22 32.26
N ARG A 4 27.85 -56.29 32.88
CA ARG A 4 26.99 -55.27 32.26
C ARG A 4 27.88 -54.19 31.63
N LEU A 5 27.85 -54.03 30.30
CA LEU A 5 28.60 -53.00 29.58
C LEU A 5 27.93 -51.62 29.76
N LYS A 6 28.56 -50.73 30.55
CA LYS A 6 28.25 -49.28 30.54
C LYS A 6 28.82 -48.69 29.24
N ARG A 7 27.96 -48.10 28.41
CA ARG A 7 28.39 -47.29 27.27
C ARG A 7 28.72 -45.89 27.80
N GLU A 8 29.99 -45.53 27.83
CA GLU A 8 30.44 -44.15 28.04
C GLU A 8 30.01 -43.31 26.83
N TYR A 9 29.21 -42.28 27.09
CA TYR A 9 28.84 -41.28 26.08
C TYR A 9 30.02 -40.32 25.92
N ASN A 10 30.65 -40.36 24.76
CA ASN A 10 31.75 -39.47 24.40
C ASN A 10 31.16 -38.10 24.00
N HIS A 11 31.35 -37.07 24.84
CA HIS A 11 30.82 -35.71 24.61
C HIS A 11 31.55 -34.94 23.49
N GLU A 12 32.53 -35.56 22.84
CA GLU A 12 33.38 -34.91 21.82
C GLU A 12 32.74 -34.87 20.42
N TYR A 13 31.61 -35.56 20.21
CA TYR A 13 30.98 -35.68 18.89
C TYR A 13 30.24 -34.42 18.39
N HIS A 14 30.14 -33.36 19.19
CA HIS A 14 29.30 -32.19 18.85
C HIS A 14 30.04 -30.96 18.32
N HIS A 15 31.38 -30.95 18.23
CA HIS A 15 32.08 -29.71 17.85
C HIS A 15 32.32 -29.54 16.34
N LYS A 16 32.60 -30.62 15.60
CA LYS A 16 32.96 -30.50 14.18
C LYS A 16 31.74 -30.27 13.27
N GLN A 17 30.66 -31.03 13.47
CA GLN A 17 29.44 -30.87 12.65
C GLN A 17 28.69 -29.57 12.95
N SER A 18 28.68 -29.10 14.20
CA SER A 18 28.07 -27.81 14.53
C SER A 18 28.81 -26.64 13.87
N GLN A 19 30.14 -26.69 13.72
CA GLN A 19 30.87 -25.66 12.98
C GLN A 19 30.49 -25.57 11.50
N TYR A 20 30.24 -26.71 10.83
CA TYR A 20 29.76 -26.71 9.45
C TYR A 20 28.36 -26.10 9.34
N VAL A 21 27.46 -26.49 10.25
CA VAL A 21 26.09 -25.97 10.28
C VAL A 21 26.07 -24.46 10.56
N VAL A 22 26.86 -23.97 11.52
CA VAL A 22 26.98 -22.54 11.83
C VAL A 22 27.52 -21.73 10.64
N LYS A 23 28.39 -22.33 9.82
CA LYS A 23 28.96 -21.66 8.63
C LYS A 23 27.94 -21.52 7.49
N GLU A 24 27.04 -22.49 7.33
CA GLU A 24 25.92 -22.38 6.38
C GLU A 24 24.96 -21.25 6.78
N TYR A 25 24.61 -21.15 8.07
CA TYR A 25 23.79 -20.03 8.57
C TYR A 25 24.53 -18.69 8.56
N SER A 26 25.85 -18.64 8.75
CA SER A 26 26.61 -17.37 8.64
C SER A 26 26.66 -16.83 7.21
N SER A 27 26.45 -17.67 6.19
CA SER A 27 26.32 -17.23 4.79
C SER A 27 24.91 -16.71 4.43
N SER A 28 23.97 -16.78 5.38
CA SER A 28 22.58 -16.37 5.17
C SER A 28 22.40 -14.85 5.15
N GLU A 29 23.15 -14.08 5.94
CA GLU A 29 23.02 -12.61 6.02
C GLU A 29 23.22 -11.95 4.65
N ALA A 30 24.28 -12.33 3.91
CA ALA A 30 24.52 -11.84 2.56
C ALA A 30 23.44 -12.30 1.55
N SER A 31 22.78 -13.43 1.80
CA SER A 31 21.68 -13.93 0.98
C SER A 31 20.35 -13.21 1.30
N GLU A 32 20.14 -12.84 2.56
CA GLU A 32 19.00 -12.06 3.08
C GLU A 32 19.10 -10.61 2.63
N GLU A 33 20.25 -9.95 2.79
CA GLU A 33 20.50 -8.60 2.27
C GLU A 33 20.28 -8.52 0.76
N ARG A 34 20.72 -9.55 0.02
CA ARG A 34 20.51 -9.64 -1.43
C ARG A 34 19.03 -9.86 -1.77
N TYR A 35 18.28 -10.60 -0.95
CA TYR A 35 16.84 -10.78 -1.11
C TYR A 35 16.08 -9.49 -0.81
N GLU A 36 16.44 -8.78 0.26
CA GLU A 36 15.86 -7.48 0.62
C GLU A 36 16.14 -6.45 -0.47
N HIS A 37 17.38 -6.33 -0.95
CA HIS A 37 17.73 -5.40 -2.03
C HIS A 37 16.98 -5.71 -3.33
N LYS A 38 16.84 -7.00 -3.69
CA LYS A 38 16.03 -7.41 -4.85
C LYS A 38 14.55 -7.08 -4.66
N THR A 39 14.04 -7.24 -3.45
CA THR A 39 12.64 -6.93 -3.10
C THR A 39 12.40 -5.43 -3.17
N GLN A 40 13.30 -4.60 -2.63
CA GLN A 40 13.25 -3.15 -2.71
C GLN A 40 13.33 -2.66 -4.16
N ALA A 41 14.27 -3.19 -4.97
CA ALA A 41 14.39 -2.83 -6.38
C ALA A 41 13.11 -3.19 -7.18
N ARG A 42 12.53 -4.36 -6.92
CA ARG A 42 11.27 -4.80 -7.55
C ARG A 42 10.08 -3.94 -7.12
N ILE A 43 9.99 -3.57 -5.84
CA ILE A 43 8.97 -2.65 -5.33
C ILE A 43 9.12 -1.29 -6.02
N GLN A 44 10.34 -0.76 -6.09
CA GLN A 44 10.62 0.53 -6.73
C GLN A 44 10.27 0.52 -8.21
N GLU A 45 10.56 -0.58 -8.92
CA GLU A 45 10.19 -0.76 -10.33
C GLU A 45 8.67 -0.80 -10.52
N VAL A 46 7.94 -1.56 -9.69
CA VAL A 46 6.48 -1.62 -9.73
C VAL A 46 5.86 -0.25 -9.42
N VAL A 47 6.36 0.45 -8.42
CA VAL A 47 5.91 1.82 -8.07
C VAL A 47 6.14 2.76 -9.23
N ARG A 48 7.33 2.74 -9.85
CA ARG A 48 7.65 3.57 -11.02
C ARG A 48 6.70 3.29 -12.19
N THR A 49 6.49 2.03 -12.53
CA THR A 49 5.59 1.63 -13.63
C THR A 49 4.15 2.01 -13.32
N LYS A 50 3.68 1.80 -12.09
CA LYS A 50 2.33 2.16 -11.65
C LYS A 50 2.13 3.67 -11.51
N MET A 51 3.17 4.46 -11.25
CA MET A 51 3.12 5.92 -11.30
C MET A 51 2.99 6.43 -12.74
N VAL A 52 3.63 5.78 -13.71
CA VAL A 52 3.45 6.10 -15.14
C VAL A 52 2.04 5.71 -15.61
N GLU A 53 1.48 4.58 -15.14
CA GLU A 53 0.09 4.20 -15.44
C GLU A 53 -0.96 5.03 -14.68
N LYS A 54 -0.63 5.46 -13.45
CA LYS A 54 -1.37 6.48 -12.69
C LYS A 54 -0.86 7.88 -13.05
N TYR A 55 -0.85 8.22 -14.33
CA TYR A 55 -1.34 9.56 -14.64
C TYR A 55 -2.75 9.60 -14.05
N VAL A 56 -2.87 10.23 -12.89
CA VAL A 56 -4.13 10.79 -12.39
C VAL A 56 -4.73 11.42 -13.63
N ARG A 57 -5.77 10.79 -14.20
CA ARG A 57 -6.44 11.37 -15.36
C ARG A 57 -6.87 12.76 -14.91
N GLU A 58 -6.20 13.78 -15.44
CA GLU A 58 -6.57 15.19 -15.26
C GLU A 58 -7.94 15.45 -15.90
N GLU A 59 -8.46 14.48 -16.65
CA GLU A 59 -9.83 14.46 -17.10
C GLU A 59 -10.75 14.64 -15.88
N PRO A 60 -11.60 15.70 -15.88
CA PRO A 60 -12.53 15.93 -14.80
C PRO A 60 -13.37 14.67 -14.61
N MET A 61 -13.26 14.07 -13.43
CA MET A 61 -14.10 12.95 -13.03
C MET A 61 -15.55 13.35 -13.27
N VAL A 62 -16.33 12.47 -13.91
CA VAL A 62 -17.76 12.74 -14.12
C VAL A 62 -18.39 12.99 -12.76
N ARG A 63 -18.91 14.21 -12.58
CA ARG A 63 -19.53 14.67 -11.33
C ARG A 63 -20.97 15.03 -11.64
N GLY A 64 -21.90 14.40 -10.94
CA GLY A 64 -23.31 14.74 -11.03
C GLY A 64 -23.58 16.20 -10.63
N PRO A 65 -24.67 16.80 -11.10
CA PRO A 65 -25.04 18.17 -10.73
C PRO A 65 -25.26 18.28 -9.22
N GLN A 66 -24.59 19.25 -8.60
CA GLN A 66 -24.67 19.53 -7.18
C GLN A 66 -24.98 21.00 -6.93
N PHE A 67 -25.99 21.27 -6.10
CA PHE A 67 -26.31 22.61 -5.65
C PHE A 67 -25.31 23.06 -4.58
N ILE A 68 -24.35 23.90 -4.98
CA ILE A 68 -23.45 24.59 -4.05
C ILE A 68 -24.24 25.64 -3.26
N ILE A 69 -25.05 26.42 -3.99
CA ILE A 69 -25.96 27.41 -3.40
C ILE A 69 -27.38 26.97 -3.72
N ARG A 70 -28.09 26.53 -2.68
CA ARG A 70 -29.51 26.12 -2.77
C ARG A 70 -30.41 27.35 -2.83
N LEU A 71 -31.51 27.22 -3.57
CA LEU A 71 -32.60 28.20 -3.55
C LEU A 71 -33.12 28.36 -2.12
N ARG A 72 -33.50 29.60 -1.78
CA ARG A 72 -34.06 29.96 -0.48
C ARG A 72 -35.43 30.58 -0.66
N SER A 73 -36.30 30.35 0.32
CA SER A 73 -37.60 31.00 0.39
C SER A 73 -37.41 32.50 0.63
N HIS A 74 -38.11 33.32 -0.15
CA HIS A 74 -38.18 34.76 0.01
C HIS A 74 -39.64 35.16 0.10
N THR A 75 -39.97 36.05 1.03
CA THR A 75 -41.28 36.69 1.11
C THR A 75 -41.17 38.08 0.52
N VAL A 76 -42.02 38.41 -0.44
CA VAL A 76 -42.03 39.71 -1.14
C VAL A 76 -43.42 40.31 -1.14
N PHE A 77 -43.49 41.63 -1.31
CA PHE A 77 -44.75 42.33 -1.51
C PHE A 77 -45.30 42.08 -2.92
N GLU A 78 -46.62 42.21 -3.05
CA GLU A 78 -47.30 42.15 -4.34
C GLU A 78 -46.68 43.16 -5.33
N ASN A 79 -46.62 42.75 -6.60
CA ASN A 79 -46.07 43.54 -7.71
C ASN A 79 -44.59 43.92 -7.57
N THR A 80 -43.86 43.32 -6.63
CA THR A 80 -42.43 43.54 -6.47
C THR A 80 -41.64 42.48 -7.27
N PRO A 81 -40.79 42.89 -8.24
CA PRO A 81 -39.96 41.93 -8.96
C PRO A 81 -38.89 41.34 -8.03
N ILE A 82 -38.67 40.03 -8.13
CA ILE A 82 -37.65 39.31 -7.35
C ILE A 82 -36.73 38.52 -8.28
N LYS A 83 -35.47 38.36 -7.86
CA LYS A 83 -34.48 37.48 -8.49
C LYS A 83 -34.13 36.35 -7.53
N LEU A 84 -34.35 35.12 -7.96
CA LEU A 84 -33.90 33.92 -7.26
C LEU A 84 -32.64 33.40 -7.93
N PHE A 85 -31.66 32.98 -7.13
CA PHE A 85 -30.39 32.47 -7.63
C PHE A 85 -30.06 31.14 -6.96
N CYS A 86 -29.41 30.27 -7.74
CA CYS A 86 -28.76 29.08 -7.24
C CYS A 86 -27.44 28.92 -7.99
N THR A 87 -26.57 28.08 -7.46
CA THR A 87 -25.32 27.74 -8.12
C THR A 87 -25.23 26.24 -8.19
N VAL A 88 -25.14 25.72 -9.40
CA VAL A 88 -24.98 24.31 -9.69
C VAL A 88 -23.58 24.09 -10.24
N GLU A 89 -22.89 23.10 -9.70
CA GLU A 89 -21.63 22.59 -10.26
C GLU A 89 -21.85 21.17 -10.76
N GLY A 90 -21.16 20.79 -11.83
CA GLY A 90 -21.17 19.45 -12.37
C GLY A 90 -20.18 19.34 -13.51
N PHE A 91 -19.78 18.11 -13.84
CA PHE A 91 -19.02 17.86 -15.06
C PHE A 91 -19.58 16.63 -15.79
N PRO A 92 -20.00 16.76 -17.07
CA PRO A 92 -20.03 17.98 -17.89
C PRO A 92 -20.97 19.07 -17.34
N MET A 93 -20.85 20.30 -17.85
CA MET A 93 -21.64 21.45 -17.37
C MET A 93 -23.14 21.12 -17.39
N PRO A 94 -23.85 21.25 -16.26
CA PRO A 94 -25.28 20.97 -16.19
C PRO A 94 -26.11 22.00 -16.97
N VAL A 95 -27.22 21.55 -17.54
CA VAL A 95 -28.21 22.39 -18.23
C VAL A 95 -29.20 22.92 -17.18
N VAL A 96 -29.46 24.24 -17.18
CA VAL A 96 -30.35 24.94 -16.24
C VAL A 96 -31.44 25.66 -17.01
#